data_AF-A0A6G6IYJ5-F1
#
_entry.id   AF-A0A6G6IYJ5-F1
#
_cell.length_a   1.000
_cell.length_b   1.000
_cell.length_c   1.000
_cell.angle_alpha   90.00
_cell.angle_beta   90.00
_cell.angle_gamma   90.00
#
_symmetry.space_group_name_H-M   'P 1'
#
loop_
_entity.id
_entity.type
_entity.pdbx_description
1 polymer ?
#
loop_
_entity_poly.entity_id
_entity_poly.type
_entity_poly.pdbx_seq_one_letter_code
_entity_poly.pdbx_strand_id
1 'polypeptide(L)' 'MSALKAIRKQAGVTQTQLAERVGLTQAAIGHYETGRRKPGLSECRRIVAALNDLGAECTLAEAFPEPEPQQAPMPVQLAS' A
#
# COMPACT_ATOMS: atom_id res chain seq x y z
N MET A 1 2.41 7.87 -6.86
CA MET A 1 1.69 6.61 -7.17
C MET A 1 2.02 5.63 -6.06
N SER A 2 1.05 4.97 -5.41
CA SER A 2 1.33 4.02 -4.32
C SER A 2 1.69 2.63 -4.86
N ALA A 3 2.46 1.85 -4.08
CA ALA A 3 2.82 0.48 -4.40
C ALA A 3 1.60 -0.43 -4.53
N LEU A 4 0.63 -0.33 -3.61
CA LEU A 4 -0.67 -0.99 -3.70
C LEU A 4 -1.36 -0.79 -5.07
N LYS A 5 -1.41 0.46 -5.55
CA LYS A 5 -2.03 0.77 -6.85
C LYS A 5 -1.26 0.15 -8.01
N ALA A 6 0.07 0.10 -7.93
CA ALA A 6 0.92 -0.48 -8.96
C ALA A 6 0.68 -1.99 -9.07
N ILE A 7 0.78 -2.71 -7.95
CA ILE A 7 0.56 -4.16 -7.87
C ILE A 7 -0.82 -4.53 -8.39
N ARG A 8 -1.87 -3.85 -7.92
CA ARG A 8 -3.24 -4.11 -8.36
C ARG A 8 -3.38 -3.96 -9.88
N LYS A 9 -2.80 -2.90 -10.46
CA LYS A 9 -2.85 -2.66 -11.91
C LYS A 9 -2.05 -3.69 -12.69
N GLN A 10 -0.89 -4.10 -12.20
CA GLN A 10 -0.07 -5.16 -12.82
C GLN A 10 -0.82 -6.49 -12.86
N ALA A 11 -1.60 -6.80 -11.83
CA ALA A 11 -2.48 -7.97 -11.77
C ALA A 11 -3.79 -7.82 -12.59
N GLY A 12 -4.01 -6.68 -13.27
CA GLY A 12 -5.27 -6.44 -14.01
C GLY A 12 -6.52 -6.31 -13.14
N VAL A 13 -6.35 -6.13 -11.83
CA VAL A 13 -7.45 -6.07 -10.85
C VAL A 13 -8.00 -4.65 -10.76
N THR A 14 -9.32 -4.48 -10.64
CA THR A 14 -9.96 -3.17 -10.39
C THR A 14 -10.07 -2.86 -8.90
N GLN A 15 -10.25 -1.59 -8.52
CA GLN A 15 -10.46 -1.23 -7.11
C GLN A 15 -11.71 -1.88 -6.52
N THR A 16 -12.77 -2.05 -7.33
CA THR A 16 -14.01 -2.71 -6.92
C THR A 16 -13.79 -4.19 -6.65
N GLN A 17 -13.12 -4.93 -7.55
CA GLN A 17 -12.81 -6.35 -7.35
C GLN A 17 -11.97 -6.58 -6.09
N LEU A 18 -10.96 -5.74 -5.86
CA LEU A 18 -10.16 -5.82 -4.64
C LEU A 18 -11.02 -5.52 -3.40
N ALA A 19 -11.86 -4.49 -3.45
CA ALA A 19 -12.74 -4.12 -2.34
C ALA A 19 -13.71 -5.25 -1.97
N GLU A 20 -14.35 -5.87 -2.97
CA GLU A 20 -15.25 -7.02 -2.79
C GLU A 20 -14.52 -8.19 -2.14
N ARG A 21 -13.32 -8.54 -2.62
CA ARG A 21 -12.54 -9.66 -2.06
C ARG A 21 -12.08 -9.41 -0.62
N VAL A 22 -11.78 -8.15 -0.28
CA VAL A 22 -11.31 -7.77 1.08
C VAL A 22 -12.48 -7.58 2.06
N GLY A 23 -13.70 -7.31 1.55
CA GLY A 23 -14.84 -6.88 2.37
C GLY A 23 -14.76 -5.41 2.76
N LEU A 24 -14.34 -4.54 1.84
CA LEU A 24 -14.25 -3.09 1.99
C LEU A 24 -15.04 -2.38 0.88
N THR A 25 -15.11 -1.05 0.96
CA THR A 25 -15.66 -0.24 -0.14
C THR A 25 -14.58 0.11 -1.16
N GLN A 26 -14.98 0.30 -2.43
CA GLN A 26 -14.07 0.79 -3.48
C GLN A 26 -13.43 2.13 -3.09
N ALA A 27 -14.18 3.01 -2.41
CA ALA A 27 -13.67 4.28 -1.89
C ALA A 27 -12.57 4.10 -0.82
N ALA A 28 -12.67 3.09 0.04
CA ALA A 28 -11.61 2.78 1.01
C ALA A 28 -10.31 2.39 0.30
N ILE A 29 -10.38 1.51 -0.71
CA ILE A 29 -9.22 1.17 -1.55
C ILE A 29 -8.64 2.42 -2.22
N GLY A 30 -9.49 3.29 -2.78
CA GLY A 30 -9.04 4.56 -3.36
C GLY A 30 -8.34 5.48 -2.36
N HIS A 31 -8.82 5.55 -1.12
CA HIS A 31 -8.17 6.32 -0.05
C HIS A 31 -6.80 5.74 0.35
N TYR A 32 -6.66 4.42 0.38
CA TYR A 32 -5.39 3.76 0.65
C TYR A 32 -4.40 3.97 -0.50
N GLU A 33 -4.86 3.83 -1.74
CA GLU A 33 -4.01 4.03 -2.93
C GLU A 33 -3.50 5.46 -3.12
N THR A 34 -4.22 6.44 -2.58
CA THR A 34 -3.86 7.87 -2.64
C THR A 34 -3.13 8.35 -1.38
N GLY A 35 -3.02 7.50 -0.35
CA GLY A 35 -2.45 7.88 0.94
C GLY A 35 -3.35 8.79 1.79
N ARG A 36 -4.59 9.07 1.35
CA ARG A 36 -5.56 9.88 2.11
C ARG A 36 -5.94 9.23 3.44
N ARG A 37 -5.89 7.89 3.50
CA ARG A 37 -6.00 7.11 4.73
C ARG A 37 -4.90 6.06 4.74
N LYS A 38 -4.47 5.68 5.94
CA LYS A 38 -3.58 4.53 6.14
C LYS A 38 -4.42 3.33 6.60
N PRO A 39 -4.30 2.17 5.93
CA PRO A 39 -4.91 0.94 6.43
C PRO A 39 -4.22 0.51 7.72
N GLY A 40 -4.99 -0.11 8.62
CA GLY A 40 -4.45 -0.82 9.78
C GLY A 40 -3.78 -2.13 9.37
N LEU A 41 -2.99 -2.72 10.26
CA LEU A 41 -2.25 -3.97 9.97
C LEU A 41 -3.16 -5.14 9.54
N SER A 42 -4.35 -5.25 10.14
CA SER A 42 -5.33 -6.27 9.75
C SER A 42 -5.88 -6.05 8.33
N GLU A 43 -6.06 -4.81 7.92
CA GLU A 43 -6.46 -4.45 6.56
C GLU A 43 -5.31 -4.71 5.58
N CYS A 44 -4.07 -4.34 5.92
CA CYS A 44 -2.90 -4.63 5.10
C CYS A 44 -2.80 -6.12 4.78
N ARG A 45 -2.93 -6.99 5.80
CA ARG A 45 -2.89 -8.45 5.61
C ARG A 45 -4.01 -8.97 4.71
N ARG A 46 -5.26 -8.50 4.92
CA ARG A 46 -6.39 -8.90 4.07
C ARG A 46 -6.24 -8.41 2.63
N ILE A 47 -5.71 -7.20 2.43
CA ILE A 47 -5.47 -6.64 1.10
C ILE A 47 -4.42 -7.47 0.35
N VAL A 48 -3.31 -7.83 0.99
CA VAL A 48 -2.27 -8.69 0.37
C VAL A 48 -2.83 -10.06 0.03
N ALA A 49 -3.55 -10.70 0.96
CA ALA A 49 -4.18 -11.99 0.71
C ALA A 49 -5.16 -11.91 -0.48
N ALA A 50 -6.00 -10.88 -0.53
CA ALA A 50 -6.94 -10.66 -1.61
C ALA A 50 -6.26 -10.39 -2.97
N LEU A 51 -5.14 -9.66 -2.98
CA LEU A 51 -4.37 -9.45 -4.20
C LEU A 51 -3.80 -10.77 -4.72
N ASN A 52 -3.23 -11.59 -3.84
CA ASN A 52 -2.65 -12.87 -4.23
C ASN A 52 -3.73 -13.86 -4.69
N ASP A 53 -4.89 -13.87 -4.03
CA ASP A 53 -6.07 -14.62 -4.46
C ASP A 53 -6.58 -14.21 -5.86
N LEU A 54 -6.34 -12.95 -6.25
CA LEU A 54 -6.74 -12.39 -7.54
C LEU A 54 -5.62 -12.49 -8.60
N GLY A 55 -4.54 -13.23 -8.31
CA GLY A 55 -3.46 -13.50 -9.26
C GLY A 55 -2.28 -12.53 -9.20
N ALA A 56 -2.19 -11.68 -8.17
CA ALA A 56 -0.93 -11.00 -7.88
C ALA A 56 0.07 -11.95 -7.19
N GLU A 57 1.35 -11.61 -7.24
CA GLU A 57 2.38 -12.22 -6.40
C GLU A 57 3.06 -11.10 -5.63
N CYS A 58 2.60 -10.85 -4.39
CA CYS A 58 3.16 -9.79 -3.57
C CYS A 58 3.14 -10.11 -2.07
N THR A 59 4.02 -9.41 -1.36
CA THR A 59 4.18 -9.45 0.09
C THR A 59 3.68 -8.16 0.74
N LEU A 60 3.57 -8.17 2.07
CA LEU A 60 3.19 -6.99 2.83
C LEU A 60 4.19 -5.84 2.69
N ALA A 61 5.49 -6.15 2.61
CA ALA A 61 6.54 -5.14 2.41
C ALA A 61 6.47 -4.49 1.03
N GLU A 62 6.09 -5.24 -0.01
CA GLU A 62 5.95 -4.69 -1.37
C GLU A 62 4.68 -3.85 -1.50
N ALA A 63 3.55 -4.29 -0.94
CA ALA A 63 2.29 -3.55 -1.02
C ALA A 63 2.25 -2.33 -0.09
N PHE A 64 2.93 -2.40 1.05
CA PHE A 64 2.97 -1.37 2.09
C PHE A 64 4.42 -1.19 2.60
N PRO A 65 5.33 -0.65 1.76
CA PRO A 65 6.70 -0.44 2.16
C PRO A 65 6.77 0.53 3.34
N GLU A 66 7.71 0.29 4.25
CA GLU A 66 8.06 1.28 5.26
C GLU A 66 8.50 2.57 4.56
N PRO A 67 8.09 3.74 5.07
CA PRO A 67 8.64 4.98 4.55
C PRO A 67 10.15 4.91 4.70
N GLU A 68 10.90 5.19 3.63
CA GLU A 68 12.34 5.33 3.74
C GLU A 68 12.64 6.30 4.89
N PRO A 69 13.66 6.03 5.72
CA PRO A 69 14.09 6.98 6.74
C PRO A 69 14.41 8.29 6.03
N GLN A 70 13.51 9.26 6.15
CA GLN A 70 13.74 10.58 5.62
C GLN A 70 15.02 11.09 6.28
N GLN A 71 16.04 11.32 5.46
CA GLN A 71 17.40 11.70 5.84
C GLN A 71 17.40 12.42 7.19
N ALA A 72 17.99 11.78 8.20
CA ALA A 72 18.21 12.41 9.50
C ALA A 72 18.77 13.82 9.25
N PRO A 73 18.33 14.85 9.99
CA PRO A 73 18.86 16.19 9.79
C PRO A 73 20.38 16.08 9.83
N MET A 74 21.03 16.45 8.71
CA MET A 74 22.48 16.51 8.60
C MET A 74 22.99 17.20 9.86
N PRO A 75 23.97 16.63 10.60
CA PRO A 75 24.52 17.33 11.74
C PRO A 75 24.99 18.69 11.23
N VAL A 76 24.42 19.76 11.78
CA VAL A 76 24.91 21.13 11.57
C VAL A 76 26.37 21.08 11.97
N GLN A 77 27.28 21.07 10.99
CA GLN A 77 28.69 21.23 11.26
C GLN A 77 28.84 22.65 11.81
N LEU A 78 28.94 22.74 13.14
CA LEU A 78 29.42 23.92 13.84
C LEU A 78 30.83 24.16 13.31
N ALA A 79 30.93 25.06 12.34
CA ALA A 79 32.20 25.57 11.86
C ALA A 79 32.96 26.14 13.07
N SER A 80 34.16 25.60 13.29
CA SER A 80 35.15 26.12 14.23
C SER A 80 35.91 27.29 13.60
#